data_AF-A0A1M7NVF1-F1
#
_entry.id   AF-A0A1M7NVF1-F1
#
_cell.length_a   1.000
_cell.length_b   1.000
_cell.length_c   1.000
_cell.angle_alpha   90.00
_cell.angle_beta   90.00
_cell.angle_gamma   90.00
#
_symmetry.space_group_name_H-M   'P 1'
#
loop_
_entity.id
_entity.type
_entity.pdbx_description
1 polymer ?
#
loop_
_entity_poly.entity_id
_entity_poly.type
_entity_poly.pdbx_seq_one_letter_code
_entity_poly.pdbx_strand_id
1 'polypeptide(L)'
;MYIHALMRVTIIVLLSWLGCSLGHHGIKSDFTQLRSNNSTDSIPQLAKKLINSYKDLVIGFSNNHIILKDGSKLLWDDGIKNKSSKLLLEKPDLKDIFDQKYTVGQLKSTPATNFDPGRIRNEPFFLKMYGATEKEVRKNLTEITWCLKLVGQKITVTRINGIDKKLTQISKELDEHPELKKYLTNIGGTFTWRNISGTNRHSMHSFGMTIDINTTYSDYWQWACKCTNENAVIPYKNRIPQTIVDIFEKHGFIWGGKWYHYDTMHFEYRPELID
;
A
#
# COMPACT_ATOMS: atom_id res chain seq x y z
N MET A 1 52.72 -34.36 -15.79
CA MET A 1 53.59 -33.90 -16.90
C MET A 1 53.37 -32.39 -17.01
N TYR A 2 54.41 -31.61 -16.69
CA TYR A 2 54.55 -30.13 -16.69
C TYR A 2 53.63 -29.31 -15.75
N ILE A 3 54.08 -28.67 -14.66
CA ILE A 3 55.17 -27.69 -14.38
C ILE A 3 54.83 -26.25 -14.80
N HIS A 4 54.70 -25.40 -13.76
CA HIS A 4 55.02 -23.96 -13.60
C HIS A 4 55.03 -22.99 -14.79
N ALA A 5 54.46 -21.78 -14.58
CA ALA A 5 55.27 -20.55 -14.45
C ALA A 5 54.43 -19.32 -14.04
N LEU A 6 54.84 -18.70 -12.92
CA LEU A 6 54.58 -17.29 -12.62
C LEU A 6 55.49 -16.41 -13.50
N MET A 7 54.99 -15.26 -13.97
CA MET A 7 55.84 -14.14 -14.35
C MET A 7 55.41 -12.88 -13.58
N ARG A 8 56.27 -12.47 -12.64
CA ARG A 8 56.27 -11.16 -12.02
C ARG A 8 56.93 -10.18 -12.99
N VAL A 9 56.29 -9.04 -13.24
CA VAL A 9 56.92 -7.90 -13.90
C VAL A 9 57.41 -6.95 -12.82
N THR A 10 58.73 -6.86 -12.68
CA THR A 10 59.44 -5.88 -11.85
C THR A 10 59.75 -4.68 -12.74
N ILE A 11 59.16 -3.53 -12.48
CA ILE A 11 59.53 -2.26 -13.11
C ILE A 11 60.52 -1.56 -12.18
N ILE A 12 61.76 -1.43 -12.65
CA ILE A 12 62.81 -0.58 -12.09
C ILE A 12 62.65 0.80 -12.74
N VAL A 13 62.44 1.85 -11.95
CA VAL A 13 62.58 3.23 -12.40
C VAL A 13 63.66 3.92 -11.57
N LEU A 14 64.66 4.42 -12.27
CA LEU A 14 65.82 5.15 -11.78
C LEU A 14 65.41 6.46 -11.09
N LEU A 15 65.98 6.69 -9.90
CA LEU A 15 66.09 8.02 -9.31
C LEU A 15 67.12 8.85 -10.07
N SER A 16 66.75 10.06 -10.46
CA SER A 16 67.71 11.16 -10.63
C SER A 16 67.22 12.35 -9.82
N TRP A 17 68.11 12.80 -8.93
CA TRP A 17 67.98 13.96 -8.07
C TRP A 17 68.62 15.15 -8.79
N LEU A 18 67.87 16.23 -8.97
CA LEU A 18 68.42 17.57 -9.23
C LEU A 18 67.49 18.57 -8.56
N GLY A 19 67.99 19.19 -7.49
CA GLY A 19 67.31 20.26 -6.78
C GLY A 19 67.48 21.59 -7.52
N CYS A 20 66.42 22.39 -7.52
CA CYS A 20 66.52 23.83 -7.47
C CYS A 20 65.26 24.42 -6.84
N SER A 21 65.49 25.49 -6.08
CA SER A 21 64.59 26.12 -5.13
C SER A 21 63.92 27.37 -5.72
N LEU A 22 62.76 27.71 -5.13
CA LEU A 22 62.02 28.98 -5.14
C LEU A 22 61.02 29.24 -6.27
N GLY A 23 59.76 29.45 -5.84
CA GLY A 23 58.66 29.96 -6.65
C GLY A 23 57.31 29.70 -6.00
N HIS A 24 57.02 30.37 -4.88
CA HIS A 24 55.71 30.36 -4.21
C HIS A 24 54.68 31.05 -5.13
N HIS A 25 53.76 30.31 -5.74
CA HIS A 25 52.51 30.82 -6.29
C HIS A 25 51.41 29.76 -6.14
N GLY A 26 50.36 30.12 -5.41
CA GLY A 26 49.29 29.22 -5.01
C GLY A 26 48.41 28.81 -6.17
N ILE A 27 48.14 27.50 -6.25
CA ILE A 27 46.94 26.94 -6.85
C ILE A 27 46.45 25.88 -5.87
N LYS A 28 45.51 26.27 -5.00
CA LYS A 28 44.71 25.29 -4.27
C LYS A 28 43.84 24.60 -5.30
N SER A 29 44.14 23.34 -5.57
CA SER A 29 43.27 22.47 -6.37
C SER A 29 41.95 22.29 -5.61
N ASP A 30 40.93 22.98 -6.08
CA ASP A 30 39.56 22.89 -5.59
C ASP A 30 38.94 21.56 -6.08
N PHE A 31 39.32 20.46 -5.43
CA PHE A 31 38.62 19.18 -5.52
C PHE A 31 37.62 19.07 -4.37
N THR A 32 36.66 19.99 -4.32
CA THR A 32 35.50 19.84 -3.44
C THR A 32 34.26 20.52 -4.04
N GLN A 33 33.91 20.14 -5.27
CA GLN A 33 32.57 20.47 -5.77
C GLN A 33 31.99 19.44 -6.74
N LEU A 34 31.96 18.17 -6.32
CA LEU A 34 30.76 17.36 -6.60
C LEU A 34 29.74 17.72 -5.51
N ARG A 35 29.18 18.92 -5.60
CA ARG A 35 27.93 19.23 -4.91
C ARG A 35 26.90 18.27 -5.49
N SER A 36 26.43 17.35 -4.67
CA SER A 36 25.14 16.73 -4.91
C SER A 36 24.16 17.86 -5.15
N ASN A 37 23.59 17.91 -6.35
CA ASN A 37 22.34 18.64 -6.58
C ASN A 37 21.27 17.93 -5.74
N ASN A 38 21.28 18.19 -4.43
CA ASN A 38 20.12 17.99 -3.59
C ASN A 38 19.17 19.11 -3.98
N SER A 39 18.39 18.90 -5.04
CA SER A 39 17.07 19.52 -5.09
C SER A 39 16.40 19.15 -3.77
N THR A 40 16.27 20.12 -2.88
CA THR A 40 15.37 20.00 -1.75
C THR A 40 13.95 20.09 -2.30
N ASP A 41 13.54 19.07 -3.06
CA ASP A 41 12.15 18.92 -3.47
C ASP A 41 11.35 18.88 -2.18
N SER A 42 10.53 19.92 -1.95
CA SER A 42 9.61 19.91 -0.84
C SER A 42 8.72 18.68 -0.97
N ILE A 43 8.75 17.79 0.03
CA ILE A 43 7.99 16.54 -0.02
C ILE A 43 6.50 16.88 -0.22
N PRO A 44 5.84 16.38 -1.29
CA PRO A 44 4.42 16.63 -1.52
C PRO A 44 3.58 16.20 -0.32
N GLN A 45 2.50 16.94 -0.01
CA GLN A 45 1.68 16.64 1.17
C GLN A 45 1.10 15.22 1.14
N LEU A 46 0.69 14.73 -0.02
CA LEU A 46 0.20 13.36 -0.19
C LEU A 46 1.32 12.31 -0.02
N ALA A 47 2.54 12.62 -0.45
CA ALA A 47 3.70 11.75 -0.19
C ALA A 47 4.02 11.70 1.32
N LYS A 48 3.87 12.81 2.05
CA LYS A 48 3.98 12.81 3.52
C LYS A 48 2.95 11.89 4.18
N LYS A 49 1.73 11.79 3.64
CA LYS A 49 0.73 10.83 4.15
C LYS A 49 1.26 9.39 4.05
N LEU A 50 1.80 8.97 2.90
CA LEU A 50 2.43 7.65 2.77
C LEU A 50 3.57 7.42 3.77
N ILE A 51 4.49 8.39 3.90
CA ILE A 51 5.61 8.31 4.84
C ILE A 51 5.10 8.14 6.27
N ASN A 52 4.09 8.91 6.66
CA ASN A 52 3.55 8.88 8.03
C ASN A 52 2.76 7.61 8.32
N SER A 53 2.02 7.08 7.34
CA SER A 53 1.18 5.89 7.50
C SER A 53 1.97 4.58 7.43
N TYR A 54 3.13 4.58 6.78
CA TYR A 54 3.94 3.38 6.53
C TYR A 54 5.42 3.57 6.90
N LYS A 55 5.70 4.09 8.11
CA LYS A 55 7.05 4.44 8.58
C LYS A 55 8.08 3.30 8.54
N ASP A 56 7.62 2.06 8.66
CA ASP A 56 8.50 0.88 8.61
C ASP A 56 8.92 0.49 7.18
N LEU A 57 8.20 0.99 6.17
CA LEU A 57 8.46 0.72 4.75
C LEU A 57 9.02 1.93 4.01
N VAL A 58 8.42 3.12 4.22
CA VAL A 58 8.70 4.33 3.44
C VAL A 58 9.59 5.26 4.26
N ILE A 59 10.79 5.53 3.75
CA ILE A 59 11.82 6.31 4.46
C ILE A 59 11.99 7.74 3.93
N GLY A 60 11.38 8.07 2.78
CA GLY A 60 11.46 9.43 2.25
C GLY A 60 10.91 9.60 0.85
N PHE A 61 11.21 10.76 0.28
CA PHE A 61 10.83 11.18 -1.05
C PHE A 61 11.98 11.96 -1.69
N SER A 62 12.29 11.71 -2.96
CA SER A 62 13.29 12.47 -3.71
C SER A 62 13.09 12.29 -5.21
N ASN A 63 13.29 13.35 -5.99
CA ASN A 63 13.31 13.31 -7.45
C ASN A 63 12.09 12.62 -8.05
N ASN A 64 10.88 12.99 -7.59
CA ASN A 64 9.62 12.39 -8.01
C ASN A 64 9.47 10.88 -7.70
N HIS A 65 10.11 10.40 -6.63
CA HIS A 65 9.99 9.01 -6.17
C HIS A 65 9.76 8.90 -4.67
N ILE A 66 8.97 7.91 -4.29
CA ILE A 66 8.92 7.38 -2.93
C ILE A 66 10.13 6.45 -2.72
N ILE A 67 10.84 6.63 -1.62
CA ILE A 67 12.03 5.85 -1.26
C ILE A 67 11.63 4.82 -0.20
N LEU A 68 11.88 3.55 -0.49
CA LEU A 68 11.58 2.45 0.42
C LEU A 68 12.81 2.08 1.24
N LYS A 69 12.58 1.43 2.39
CA LYS A 69 13.62 1.01 3.35
C LYS A 69 14.61 0.00 2.77
N ASP A 70 14.21 -0.77 1.76
CA ASP A 70 15.09 -1.69 1.03
C ASP A 70 15.98 -0.98 -0.02
N GLY A 71 15.90 0.36 -0.10
CA GLY A 71 16.64 1.20 -1.05
C GLY A 71 15.99 1.31 -2.42
N SER A 72 14.94 0.53 -2.71
CA SER A 72 14.19 0.65 -3.96
C SER A 72 13.36 1.94 -3.99
N LYS A 73 13.02 2.37 -5.20
CA LYS A 73 12.28 3.60 -5.46
C LYS A 73 11.05 3.29 -6.30
N LEU A 74 9.95 3.95 -6.00
CA LEU A 74 8.72 3.87 -6.78
C LEU A 74 8.36 5.25 -7.31
N LEU A 75 8.03 5.32 -8.60
CA LEU A 75 7.63 6.56 -9.27
C LEU A 75 6.39 7.15 -8.57
N TRP A 76 6.47 8.43 -8.24
CA TRP A 76 5.39 9.14 -7.57
C TRP A 76 4.28 9.57 -8.53
N ASP A 77 4.62 10.31 -9.58
CA ASP A 77 3.68 10.88 -10.56
C ASP A 77 4.27 10.66 -11.96
N ASP A 78 3.53 10.04 -12.87
CA ASP A 78 3.99 9.78 -14.25
C ASP A 78 3.82 10.98 -15.20
N GLY A 79 3.21 12.07 -14.73
CA GLY A 79 2.97 13.29 -15.47
C GLY A 79 1.73 13.24 -16.38
N ILE A 80 1.08 12.08 -16.54
CA ILE A 80 -0.10 11.92 -17.39
C ILE A 80 -1.29 12.61 -16.71
N LYS A 81 -1.89 13.56 -17.43
CA LYS A 81 -3.07 14.30 -16.95
C LYS A 81 -4.36 13.64 -17.45
N ASN A 82 -5.45 13.84 -16.71
CA ASN A 82 -6.80 13.43 -17.08
C ASN A 82 -6.92 11.92 -17.40
N LYS A 83 -6.29 11.07 -16.58
CA LYS A 83 -6.46 9.61 -16.69
C LYS A 83 -7.94 9.27 -16.58
N SER A 84 -8.44 8.42 -17.48
CA SER A 84 -9.81 7.92 -17.38
C SER A 84 -9.96 7.02 -16.14
N SER A 85 -11.18 6.83 -15.64
CA SER A 85 -11.44 5.92 -14.51
C SER A 85 -10.88 4.52 -14.76
N LYS A 86 -10.96 4.03 -16.00
CA LYS A 86 -10.35 2.75 -16.41
C LYS A 86 -8.82 2.78 -16.29
N LEU A 87 -8.17 3.84 -16.77
CA LEU A 87 -6.72 3.96 -16.72
C LEU A 87 -6.21 4.08 -15.28
N LEU A 88 -6.91 4.82 -14.42
CA LEU A 88 -6.63 4.90 -12.98
C LEU A 88 -6.70 3.52 -12.29
N LEU A 89 -7.61 2.64 -12.74
CA LEU A 89 -7.72 1.30 -12.17
C LEU A 89 -6.67 0.32 -12.73
N GLU A 90 -6.29 0.45 -14.00
CA GLU A 90 -5.41 -0.50 -14.69
C GLU A 90 -3.92 -0.16 -14.59
N LYS A 91 -3.56 1.12 -14.61
CA LYS A 91 -2.17 1.60 -14.63
C LYS A 91 -1.97 2.86 -13.76
N PRO A 92 -2.31 2.82 -12.46
CA PRO A 92 -2.06 3.95 -11.58
C PRO A 92 -0.58 4.11 -11.24
N ASP A 93 -0.14 5.35 -11.11
CA ASP A 93 1.07 5.69 -10.36
C ASP A 93 0.76 5.77 -8.85
N LEU A 94 1.76 6.11 -8.04
CA LEU A 94 1.59 6.17 -6.59
C LEU A 94 0.75 7.36 -6.13
N LYS A 95 0.77 8.47 -6.86
CA LYS A 95 -0.03 9.65 -6.53
C LYS A 95 -1.51 9.41 -6.80
N ASP A 96 -1.84 8.63 -7.83
CA ASP A 96 -3.21 8.30 -8.21
C ASP A 96 -4.02 7.60 -7.09
N ILE A 97 -3.36 6.96 -6.11
CA ILE A 97 -4.07 6.36 -4.96
C ILE A 97 -4.89 7.40 -4.17
N PHE A 98 -4.53 8.69 -4.30
CA PHE A 98 -5.16 9.83 -3.65
C PHE A 98 -6.13 10.61 -4.55
N ASP A 99 -6.41 10.13 -5.77
CA ASP A 99 -7.29 10.80 -6.74
C ASP A 99 -8.68 11.11 -6.15
N GLN A 100 -9.16 10.24 -5.26
CA GLN A 100 -10.48 10.35 -4.65
C GLN A 100 -10.37 10.40 -3.13
N LYS A 101 -10.91 11.47 -2.53
CA LYS A 101 -10.89 11.65 -1.08
C LYS A 101 -11.83 10.66 -0.39
N TYR A 102 -11.26 9.81 0.48
CA TYR A 102 -12.04 9.06 1.46
C TYR A 102 -12.44 9.97 2.62
N THR A 103 -13.72 9.98 3.00
CA THR A 103 -14.22 10.75 4.16
C THR A 103 -14.78 9.78 5.17
N VAL A 104 -14.26 9.79 6.40
CA VAL A 104 -14.73 8.96 7.52
C VAL A 104 -16.13 9.35 8.00
N GLY A 105 -16.81 8.42 8.67
CA GLY A 105 -18.15 8.55 9.21
C GLY A 105 -19.26 8.24 8.22
N GLN A 106 -20.46 8.74 8.51
CA GLN A 106 -21.65 8.41 7.75
C GLN A 106 -21.61 8.92 6.30
N LEU A 107 -22.05 8.07 5.37
CA LEU A 107 -22.27 8.46 4.00
C LEU A 107 -23.41 9.49 3.91
N LYS A 108 -23.12 10.70 3.43
CA LYS A 108 -24.10 11.80 3.32
C LYS A 108 -25.06 11.64 2.14
N SER A 109 -24.60 11.00 1.07
CA SER A 109 -25.34 10.75 -0.16
C SER A 109 -24.74 9.56 -0.89
N THR A 110 -25.51 8.92 -1.75
CA THR A 110 -25.01 7.89 -2.67
C THR A 110 -23.72 8.36 -3.37
N PRO A 111 -22.68 7.51 -3.50
CA PRO A 111 -21.46 7.88 -4.21
C PRO A 111 -21.77 8.27 -5.66
N ALA A 112 -21.09 9.30 -6.17
CA ALA A 112 -21.22 9.70 -7.57
C ALA A 112 -20.66 8.61 -8.50
N THR A 113 -21.07 8.58 -9.77
CA THR A 113 -20.56 7.62 -10.76
C THR A 113 -19.03 7.61 -10.78
N ASN A 114 -18.43 6.41 -10.71
CA ASN A 114 -16.98 6.17 -10.66
C ASN A 114 -16.26 6.77 -9.44
N PHE A 115 -16.98 7.18 -8.40
CA PHE A 115 -16.41 7.59 -7.13
C PHE A 115 -16.27 6.38 -6.20
N ASP A 116 -15.09 5.79 -6.21
CA ASP A 116 -14.66 4.59 -5.50
C ASP A 116 -13.40 4.86 -4.65
N PRO A 117 -13.47 5.73 -3.62
CA PRO A 117 -12.28 6.15 -2.87
C PRO A 117 -11.55 4.94 -2.25
N GLY A 118 -10.31 4.72 -2.71
CA GLY A 118 -9.46 3.58 -2.32
C GLY A 118 -9.40 2.40 -3.30
N ARG A 119 -10.26 2.32 -4.33
CA ARG A 119 -10.15 1.27 -5.37
C ARG A 119 -8.93 1.44 -6.28
N ILE A 120 -8.38 2.66 -6.40
CA ILE A 120 -7.15 2.93 -7.13
C ILE A 120 -5.95 2.48 -6.29
N ARG A 121 -5.15 1.57 -6.85
CA ARG A 121 -4.12 0.83 -6.11
C ARG A 121 -2.85 0.70 -6.94
N ASN A 122 -1.73 1.17 -6.40
CA ASN A 122 -0.42 0.89 -6.97
C ASN A 122 0.04 -0.50 -6.49
N GLU A 123 -0.21 -1.53 -7.29
CA GLU A 123 0.15 -2.92 -6.94
C GLU A 123 1.66 -3.11 -6.59
N PRO A 124 2.62 -2.50 -7.32
CA PRO A 124 4.03 -2.59 -6.94
C PRO A 124 4.34 -2.15 -5.50
N PHE A 125 3.65 -1.11 -5.00
CA PHE A 125 3.77 -0.66 -3.63
C PHE A 125 3.30 -1.71 -2.61
N PHE A 126 2.16 -2.35 -2.86
CA PHE A 126 1.63 -3.39 -1.97
C PHE A 126 2.47 -4.66 -1.99
N LEU A 127 3.00 -5.06 -3.16
CA LEU A 127 3.94 -6.18 -3.27
C LEU A 127 5.23 -5.90 -2.47
N LYS A 128 5.75 -4.67 -2.55
CA LYS A 128 6.90 -4.25 -1.73
C LYS A 128 6.61 -4.25 -0.23
N MET A 129 5.38 -3.93 0.15
CA MET A 129 4.97 -3.87 1.54
C MET A 129 4.74 -5.27 2.14
N TYR A 130 3.99 -6.12 1.46
CA TYR A 130 3.45 -7.35 2.05
C TYR A 130 4.12 -8.65 1.55
N GLY A 131 4.78 -8.60 0.40
CA GLY A 131 5.43 -9.74 -0.25
C GLY A 131 5.08 -9.82 -1.74
N ALA A 132 6.06 -10.15 -2.57
CA ALA A 132 5.92 -10.24 -4.02
C ALA A 132 5.35 -11.59 -4.49
N THR A 133 5.29 -12.58 -3.59
CA THR A 133 4.76 -13.91 -3.86
C THR A 133 3.85 -14.38 -2.72
N GLU A 134 2.96 -15.33 -3.01
CA GLU A 134 2.12 -15.96 -1.99
C GLU A 134 2.95 -16.51 -0.81
N LYS A 135 4.11 -17.13 -1.12
CA LYS A 135 5.01 -17.68 -0.10
C LYS A 135 5.56 -16.59 0.81
N GLU A 136 5.92 -15.44 0.28
CA GLU A 136 6.39 -14.30 1.07
C GLU A 136 5.29 -13.71 1.94
N VAL A 137 4.08 -13.53 1.40
CA VAL A 137 2.95 -13.03 2.19
C VAL A 137 2.63 -13.99 3.33
N ARG A 138 2.54 -15.30 3.04
CA ARG A 138 2.20 -16.34 4.04
C ARG A 138 3.14 -16.35 5.24
N LYS A 139 4.43 -16.00 5.08
CA LYS A 139 5.38 -15.89 6.21
C LYS A 139 4.97 -14.82 7.21
N ASN A 140 4.28 -13.79 6.77
CA ASN A 140 3.86 -12.66 7.60
C ASN A 140 2.45 -12.85 8.19
N LEU A 141 1.72 -13.89 7.79
CA LEU A 141 0.38 -14.16 8.29
C LEU A 141 0.39 -14.79 9.68
N THR A 142 -0.63 -14.44 10.47
CA THR A 142 -0.91 -14.97 11.79
C THR A 142 -2.38 -15.29 11.93
N GLU A 143 -2.70 -16.21 12.82
CA GLU A 143 -4.07 -16.46 13.23
C GLU A 143 -4.45 -15.55 14.41
N ILE A 144 -5.66 -15.00 14.38
CA ILE A 144 -6.32 -14.34 15.52
C ILE A 144 -7.72 -14.95 15.71
N THR A 145 -8.32 -14.75 16.89
CA THR A 145 -9.72 -15.13 17.12
C THR A 145 -10.63 -13.92 16.97
N TRP A 146 -11.49 -13.96 15.96
CA TRP A 146 -12.47 -12.93 15.61
C TRP A 146 -13.73 -13.01 16.48
N CYS A 147 -14.09 -11.87 17.05
CA CYS A 147 -15.17 -11.64 18.00
C CYS A 147 -15.27 -12.79 19.01
N LEU A 148 -14.29 -12.91 19.89
CA LEU A 148 -14.12 -14.05 20.80
C LEU A 148 -15.40 -14.36 21.60
N LYS A 149 -16.11 -13.34 22.06
CA LYS A 149 -17.34 -13.52 22.86
C LYS A 149 -18.55 -13.85 22.00
N LEU A 150 -18.72 -13.16 20.86
CA LEU A 150 -19.92 -13.29 20.04
C LEU A 150 -19.86 -14.46 19.03
N VAL A 151 -18.68 -14.73 18.48
CA VAL A 151 -18.46 -15.62 17.32
C VAL A 151 -17.40 -16.69 17.60
N GLY A 152 -16.19 -16.30 18.02
CA GLY A 152 -15.08 -17.22 18.29
C GLY A 152 -14.43 -17.84 17.05
N GLN A 153 -14.48 -17.16 15.90
CA GLN A 153 -13.95 -17.69 14.63
C GLN A 153 -12.45 -17.43 14.50
N LYS A 154 -11.66 -18.45 14.16
CA LYS A 154 -10.24 -18.27 13.80
C LYS A 154 -10.10 -17.68 12.39
N ILE A 155 -9.32 -16.62 12.25
CA ILE A 155 -9.09 -15.92 10.98
C ILE A 155 -7.60 -15.65 10.78
N THR A 156 -7.15 -15.61 9.52
CA THR A 156 -5.74 -15.45 9.15
C THR A 156 -5.50 -14.08 8.55
N VAL A 157 -4.63 -13.27 9.16
CA VAL A 157 -4.37 -11.87 8.80
C VAL A 157 -2.88 -11.56 8.87
N THR A 158 -2.42 -10.49 8.24
CA THR A 158 -1.00 -10.11 8.25
C THR A 158 -0.59 -9.43 9.56
N ARG A 159 0.66 -9.65 10.00
CA ARG A 159 1.29 -8.89 11.10
C ARG A 159 1.84 -7.54 10.64
N ILE A 160 2.01 -7.35 9.33
CA ILE A 160 2.57 -6.12 8.77
C ILE A 160 1.65 -4.95 9.10
N ASN A 161 2.23 -3.79 9.44
CA ASN A 161 1.53 -2.61 9.95
C ASN A 161 0.70 -2.84 11.23
N GLY A 162 0.93 -3.95 11.95
CA GLY A 162 0.20 -4.33 13.16
C GLY A 162 -1.28 -4.63 12.90
N ILE A 163 -1.63 -5.08 11.69
CA ILE A 163 -3.01 -5.34 11.29
C ILE A 163 -3.67 -6.43 12.16
N ASP A 164 -2.93 -7.47 12.54
CA ASP A 164 -3.35 -8.49 13.51
C ASP A 164 -3.81 -7.88 14.85
N LYS A 165 -3.04 -6.93 15.37
CA LYS A 165 -3.36 -6.22 16.62
C LYS A 165 -4.57 -5.32 16.45
N LYS A 166 -4.66 -4.59 15.33
CA LYS A 166 -5.80 -3.71 15.01
C LYS A 166 -7.10 -4.50 14.86
N LEU A 167 -7.09 -5.61 14.13
CA LEU A 167 -8.26 -6.48 13.99
C LEU A 167 -8.63 -7.16 15.30
N THR A 168 -7.66 -7.46 16.17
CA THR A 168 -7.94 -7.91 17.54
C THR A 168 -8.65 -6.83 18.36
N GLN A 169 -8.26 -5.57 18.23
CA GLN A 169 -8.92 -4.43 18.91
C GLN A 169 -10.33 -4.19 18.35
N ILE A 170 -10.50 -4.16 17.02
CA ILE A 170 -11.80 -4.10 16.35
C ILE A 170 -12.70 -5.23 16.83
N SER A 171 -12.20 -6.46 16.83
CA SER A 171 -12.89 -7.66 17.31
C SER A 171 -13.39 -7.49 18.75
N LYS A 172 -12.55 -6.95 19.64
CA LYS A 172 -12.91 -6.72 21.05
C LYS A 172 -13.97 -5.62 21.19
N GLU A 173 -13.90 -4.55 20.41
CA GLU A 173 -14.93 -3.50 20.42
C GLU A 173 -16.26 -4.05 19.91
N LEU A 174 -16.26 -4.81 18.81
CA LEU A 174 -17.46 -5.43 18.25
C LEU A 174 -18.09 -6.50 19.17
N ASP A 175 -17.29 -7.15 20.02
CA ASP A 175 -17.80 -8.09 21.03
C ASP A 175 -18.75 -7.44 22.06
N GLU A 176 -18.69 -6.11 22.22
CA GLU A 176 -19.58 -5.35 23.10
C GLU A 176 -20.92 -4.98 22.42
N HIS A 177 -21.14 -5.43 21.18
CA HIS A 177 -22.31 -5.13 20.35
C HIS A 177 -23.06 -6.40 19.90
N PRO A 178 -23.78 -7.09 20.82
CA PRO A 178 -24.46 -8.34 20.50
C PRO A 178 -25.50 -8.22 19.37
N GLU A 179 -26.09 -7.04 19.16
CA GLU A 179 -27.00 -6.74 18.04
C GLU A 179 -26.33 -6.86 16.66
N LEU A 180 -25.01 -6.71 16.60
CA LEU A 180 -24.23 -6.79 15.36
C LEU A 180 -23.82 -8.23 15.01
N LYS A 181 -23.98 -9.19 15.93
CA LYS A 181 -23.48 -10.58 15.79
C LYS A 181 -23.74 -11.21 14.42
N LYS A 182 -24.94 -11.04 13.85
CA LYS A 182 -25.29 -11.61 12.54
C LYS A 182 -24.39 -11.15 11.40
N TYR A 183 -23.87 -9.92 11.46
CA TYR A 183 -22.93 -9.37 10.48
C TYR A 183 -21.50 -9.90 10.67
N LEU A 184 -21.18 -10.41 11.86
CA LEU A 184 -19.83 -10.78 12.28
C LEU A 184 -19.56 -12.29 12.20
N THR A 185 -20.61 -13.10 12.23
CA THR A 185 -20.55 -14.56 12.05
C THR A 185 -20.36 -14.93 10.59
N ASN A 186 -19.69 -16.04 10.27
CA ASN A 186 -19.54 -16.56 8.89
C ASN A 186 -18.99 -15.48 7.93
N ILE A 187 -17.85 -14.90 8.29
CA ILE A 187 -17.22 -13.86 7.49
C ILE A 187 -16.86 -14.38 6.08
N GLY A 188 -16.88 -13.49 5.08
CA GLY A 188 -16.56 -13.82 3.69
C GLY A 188 -15.09 -14.21 3.47
N GLY A 189 -14.19 -13.73 4.33
CA GLY A 189 -12.79 -14.15 4.34
C GLY A 189 -11.82 -13.02 4.64
N THR A 190 -10.54 -13.37 4.79
CA THR A 190 -9.46 -12.44 5.15
C THR A 190 -8.28 -12.55 4.21
N PHE A 191 -7.78 -13.77 3.99
CA PHE A 191 -6.67 -14.02 3.09
C PHE A 191 -7.03 -15.04 1.99
N THR A 192 -6.75 -14.69 0.74
CA THR A 192 -6.73 -15.61 -0.41
C THR A 192 -5.84 -15.01 -1.48
N TRP A 193 -4.76 -15.69 -1.84
CA TRP A 193 -3.87 -15.25 -2.93
C TRP A 193 -4.55 -15.48 -4.28
N ARG A 194 -5.06 -14.39 -4.89
CA ARG A 194 -5.79 -14.43 -6.16
C ARG A 194 -5.81 -13.07 -6.85
N ASN A 195 -6.15 -13.08 -8.13
CA ASN A 195 -6.54 -11.88 -8.85
C ASN A 195 -8.02 -11.52 -8.57
N ILE A 196 -8.37 -10.27 -8.84
CA ILE A 196 -9.76 -9.83 -8.91
C ILE A 196 -10.37 -10.44 -10.19
N SER A 197 -11.55 -11.05 -10.06
CA SER A 197 -12.25 -11.68 -11.18
C SER A 197 -12.37 -10.74 -12.37
N GLY A 198 -12.04 -11.22 -13.57
CA GLY A 198 -12.07 -10.43 -14.81
C GLY A 198 -10.91 -9.44 -14.98
N THR A 199 -9.88 -9.47 -14.12
CA THR A 199 -8.72 -8.58 -14.23
C THR A 199 -7.41 -9.32 -13.96
N ASN A 200 -6.28 -8.68 -14.29
CA ASN A 200 -4.93 -9.16 -13.95
C ASN A 200 -4.37 -8.53 -12.67
N ARG A 201 -5.20 -7.85 -11.88
CA ARG A 201 -4.80 -7.15 -10.65
C ARG A 201 -5.01 -8.06 -9.44
N HIS A 202 -4.07 -8.05 -8.51
CA HIS A 202 -4.18 -8.79 -7.26
C HIS A 202 -5.35 -8.25 -6.44
N SER A 203 -6.12 -9.17 -5.86
CA SER A 203 -7.07 -8.83 -4.82
C SER A 203 -6.30 -8.34 -3.59
N MET A 204 -6.84 -7.36 -2.85
CA MET A 204 -6.21 -6.93 -1.59
C MET A 204 -6.26 -8.02 -0.51
N HIS A 205 -7.17 -8.99 -0.64
CA HIS A 205 -7.13 -10.23 0.16
C HIS A 205 -5.85 -11.04 -0.02
N SER A 206 -5.14 -10.87 -1.13
CA SER A 206 -3.85 -11.52 -1.36
C SER A 206 -2.77 -11.06 -0.38
N PHE A 207 -2.97 -9.95 0.33
CA PHE A 207 -2.00 -9.39 1.28
C PHE A 207 -2.39 -9.61 2.75
N GLY A 208 -3.53 -10.23 3.02
CA GLY A 208 -4.03 -10.49 4.39
C GLY A 208 -4.33 -9.22 5.19
N MET A 209 -4.51 -8.09 4.49
CA MET A 209 -4.76 -6.75 5.04
C MET A 209 -6.24 -6.34 4.98
N THR A 210 -7.11 -7.28 4.63
CA THR A 210 -8.54 -7.05 4.40
C THR A 210 -9.38 -8.06 5.16
N ILE A 211 -10.64 -7.71 5.38
CA ILE A 211 -11.66 -8.60 5.90
C ILE A 211 -12.97 -8.32 5.17
N ASP A 212 -13.57 -9.38 4.64
CA ASP A 212 -14.96 -9.38 4.23
C ASP A 212 -15.77 -9.95 5.38
N ILE A 213 -16.70 -9.18 5.95
CA ILE A 213 -17.62 -9.68 6.99
C ILE A 213 -18.72 -10.57 6.39
N ASN A 214 -19.85 -10.78 7.07
CA ASN A 214 -20.87 -11.73 6.59
C ASN A 214 -21.51 -11.29 5.26
N THR A 215 -21.30 -12.08 4.21
CA THR A 215 -21.80 -11.80 2.85
C THR A 215 -23.33 -11.88 2.74
N THR A 216 -24.01 -12.68 3.56
CA THR A 216 -25.48 -12.81 3.57
C THR A 216 -26.17 -11.49 3.94
N TYR A 217 -25.54 -10.72 4.83
CA TYR A 217 -26.04 -9.44 5.31
C TYR A 217 -25.37 -8.24 4.64
N SER A 218 -24.70 -8.47 3.50
CA SER A 218 -23.97 -7.47 2.73
C SER A 218 -24.53 -7.34 1.31
N ASP A 219 -24.16 -6.29 0.60
CA ASP A 219 -24.60 -5.99 -0.75
C ASP A 219 -23.37 -5.69 -1.61
N TYR A 220 -23.40 -6.15 -2.86
CA TYR A 220 -22.34 -5.94 -3.83
C TYR A 220 -22.93 -5.46 -5.15
N TRP A 221 -22.26 -4.51 -5.80
CA TRP A 221 -22.80 -3.83 -6.98
C TRP A 221 -23.12 -4.77 -8.15
N GLN A 222 -22.29 -5.80 -8.38
CA GLN A 222 -22.55 -6.77 -9.46
C GLN A 222 -23.77 -7.64 -9.18
N TRP A 223 -24.10 -7.89 -7.90
CA TRP A 223 -25.33 -8.61 -7.54
C TRP A 223 -26.56 -7.75 -7.84
N ALA A 224 -26.46 -6.44 -7.60
CA ALA A 224 -27.56 -5.51 -7.84
C ALA A 224 -27.80 -5.26 -9.33
N CYS A 225 -26.75 -5.01 -10.11
CA CYS A 225 -26.89 -4.79 -11.56
C CYS A 225 -26.99 -6.10 -12.37
N LYS A 226 -26.69 -7.26 -11.74
CA LYS A 226 -26.54 -8.57 -12.41
C LYS A 226 -25.58 -8.50 -13.61
N CYS A 227 -24.49 -7.77 -13.44
CA CYS A 227 -23.60 -7.37 -14.51
C CYS A 227 -22.16 -7.25 -14.02
N THR A 228 -21.20 -7.25 -14.94
CA THR A 228 -19.78 -6.95 -14.69
C THR A 228 -19.32 -5.65 -15.35
N ASN A 229 -20.26 -4.88 -15.92
CA ASN A 229 -19.98 -3.62 -16.61
C ASN A 229 -19.77 -2.48 -15.60
N GLU A 230 -18.53 -1.99 -15.48
CA GLU A 230 -18.15 -0.85 -14.62
C GLU A 230 -18.82 0.48 -15.04
N ASN A 231 -19.50 0.55 -16.19
CA ASN A 231 -20.28 1.73 -16.60
C ASN A 231 -21.79 1.56 -16.38
N ALA A 232 -22.22 0.49 -15.72
CA ALA A 232 -23.64 0.28 -15.44
C ALA A 232 -24.19 1.35 -14.49
N VAL A 233 -25.49 1.62 -14.60
CA VAL A 233 -26.22 2.39 -13.59
C VAL A 233 -26.50 1.45 -12.43
N ILE A 234 -25.94 1.78 -11.26
CA ILE A 234 -25.97 0.90 -10.08
C ILE A 234 -26.91 1.51 -9.04
N PRO A 235 -28.00 0.83 -8.66
CA PRO A 235 -28.80 1.26 -7.52
C PRO A 235 -28.03 0.98 -6.23
N TYR A 236 -27.65 2.04 -5.50
CA TYR A 236 -26.93 1.89 -4.25
C TYR A 236 -27.78 1.19 -3.18
N LYS A 237 -27.16 0.27 -2.45
CA LYS A 237 -27.79 -0.47 -1.36
C LYS A 237 -26.78 -0.80 -0.29
N ASN A 238 -27.15 -0.58 0.97
CA ASN A 238 -26.35 -0.96 2.11
C ASN A 238 -27.22 -1.52 3.24
N ARG A 239 -26.72 -2.57 3.89
CA ARG A 239 -27.30 -3.18 5.09
C ARG A 239 -26.34 -3.21 6.28
N ILE A 240 -25.09 -2.79 6.10
CA ILE A 240 -24.07 -2.75 7.15
C ILE A 240 -24.33 -1.57 8.08
N PRO A 241 -24.47 -1.81 9.39
CA PRO A 241 -24.66 -0.75 10.38
C PRO A 241 -23.45 0.18 10.45
N GLN A 242 -23.71 1.48 10.60
CA GLN A 242 -22.67 2.50 10.69
C GLN A 242 -21.69 2.24 11.85
N THR A 243 -22.17 1.67 12.97
CA THR A 243 -21.32 1.29 14.11
C THR A 243 -20.16 0.38 13.70
N ILE A 244 -20.38 -0.60 12.80
CA ILE A 244 -19.30 -1.46 12.31
C ILE A 244 -18.28 -0.60 11.55
N VAL A 245 -18.77 0.24 10.65
CA VAL A 245 -17.93 1.11 9.80
C VAL A 245 -17.06 2.04 10.65
N ASP A 246 -17.66 2.72 11.63
CA ASP A 246 -16.96 3.66 12.51
C ASP A 246 -15.85 2.97 13.32
N ILE A 247 -16.10 1.75 13.83
CA ILE A 247 -15.10 0.96 14.55
C ILE A 247 -13.93 0.63 13.63
N PHE A 248 -14.17 0.18 12.39
CA PHE A 248 -13.10 -0.12 11.44
C PHE A 248 -12.30 1.14 11.04
N GLU A 249 -12.97 2.25 10.76
CA GLU A 249 -12.34 3.50 10.36
C GLU A 249 -11.44 4.10 11.44
N LYS A 250 -11.88 4.04 12.71
CA LYS A 250 -11.06 4.40 13.87
C LYS A 250 -9.70 3.69 13.89
N HIS A 251 -9.62 2.49 13.33
CA HIS A 251 -8.43 1.64 13.30
C HIS A 251 -7.66 1.70 11.96
N GLY A 252 -8.04 2.60 11.04
CA GLY A 252 -7.33 2.82 9.78
C GLY A 252 -7.83 1.97 8.61
N PHE A 253 -9.00 1.34 8.73
CA PHE A 253 -9.62 0.60 7.64
C PHE A 253 -10.60 1.48 6.89
N ILE A 254 -10.55 1.42 5.56
CA ILE A 254 -11.62 1.98 4.72
C ILE A 254 -12.64 0.90 4.40
N TRP A 255 -13.86 1.34 4.08
CA TRP A 255 -15.01 0.50 3.82
C TRP A 255 -15.47 0.56 2.36
N GLY A 256 -15.65 -0.61 1.75
CA GLY A 256 -16.07 -0.77 0.36
C GLY A 256 -17.51 -0.34 0.08
N GLY A 257 -18.33 -0.12 1.10
CA GLY A 257 -19.67 0.47 0.93
C GLY A 257 -19.66 1.96 0.58
N LYS A 258 -18.51 2.65 0.64
CA LYS A 258 -18.40 4.05 0.19
C LYS A 258 -18.08 4.19 -1.31
N TRP A 259 -17.98 3.09 -2.02
CA TRP A 259 -17.72 3.06 -3.45
C TRP A 259 -19.02 3.13 -4.25
N TYR A 260 -18.99 3.76 -5.43
CA TYR A 260 -20.06 3.63 -6.42
C TYR A 260 -20.23 2.18 -6.82
N HIS A 261 -19.11 1.50 -7.07
CA HIS A 261 -19.00 0.05 -7.22
C HIS A 261 -18.90 -0.64 -5.85
N TYR A 262 -19.92 -0.43 -5.02
CA TYR A 262 -19.91 -0.84 -3.61
C TYR A 262 -19.68 -2.34 -3.41
N ASP A 263 -18.95 -2.63 -2.35
CA ASP A 263 -18.70 -3.96 -1.81
C ASP A 263 -18.83 -3.87 -0.28
N THR A 264 -20.07 -4.00 0.23
CA THR A 264 -20.34 -3.57 1.62
C THR A 264 -19.79 -4.54 2.67
N MET A 265 -19.45 -5.79 2.32
CA MET A 265 -18.73 -6.66 3.24
C MET A 265 -17.28 -6.24 3.44
N HIS A 266 -16.70 -5.49 2.49
CA HIS A 266 -15.26 -5.34 2.38
C HIS A 266 -14.70 -4.20 3.24
N PHE A 267 -13.68 -4.52 4.03
CA PHE A 267 -12.85 -3.56 4.74
C PHE A 267 -11.37 -3.80 4.41
N GLU A 268 -10.63 -2.74 4.09
CA GLU A 268 -9.20 -2.82 3.79
C GLU A 268 -8.39 -1.77 4.56
N TYR A 269 -7.24 -2.18 5.12
CA TYR A 269 -6.39 -1.28 5.90
C TYR A 269 -5.69 -0.25 4.99
N ARG A 270 -6.13 1.00 5.01
CA ARG A 270 -5.61 2.09 4.15
C ARG A 270 -5.42 3.38 4.95
N PRO A 271 -4.54 3.36 5.96
CA PRO A 271 -4.30 4.49 6.86
C PRO A 271 -3.81 5.75 6.15
N GLU A 272 -3.29 5.68 4.92
CA GLU A 272 -2.90 6.85 4.15
C GLU A 272 -4.09 7.64 3.60
N LEU A 273 -5.26 7.01 3.48
CA LEU A 273 -6.48 7.64 2.94
C LEU A 273 -7.33 8.31 4.01
N ILE A 274 -7.04 8.06 5.28
CA ILE A 274 -7.76 8.62 6.43
C ILE A 274 -6.94 9.81 6.96
N ASP A 275 -7.61 10.94 7.17
CA ASP A 275 -7.03 12.19 7.69
C ASP A 275 -6.78 12.11 9.21
#